data_AF-A0A960UYB8-F1
#
_entry.id   AF-A0A960UYB8-F1
#
_cell.length_a   1.000
_cell.length_b   1.000
_cell.length_c   1.000
_cell.angle_alpha   90.00
_cell.angle_beta   90.00
_cell.angle_gamma   90.00
#
_symmetry.space_group_name_H-M   'P 1'
#
loop_
_entity.id
_entity.type
_entity.pdbx_description
1 polymer ?
#
loop_
_entity_poly.entity_id
_entity_poly.type
_entity_poly.pdbx_seq_one_letter_code
_entity_poly.pdbx_strand_id
1 'polypeptide(L)'
;MKRLFLCLLALTVVGSLHAEDRRWSFFMSGGFSQYQYEAPGDLGNVFAFSSINSGSSSTPELQQFQQAVLLESITPSTIESKETHGRLGFEYLFGDGMYFGLNFGLSYASGEDRCASNCGELSQLALLNVVNAGGSGASLLTTQLLLFPSIFGFTDTSSKYSTTMLDLGLNGHFNPRGTFDPYAGVDIGGGICQFPGAEGITCTVAKVAPKLGFRYNFSESFFAYMQGEYQFQTYQISGGSSSTSETYENPVALVGLGVRW
;
A
#
# COMPACT_ATOMS: atom_id res chain seq x y z
N MET A 1 14.91 -7.14 -31.45
CA MET A 1 13.72 -6.80 -32.25
C MET A 1 12.44 -7.33 -31.60
N LYS A 2 12.05 -6.81 -30.41
CA LYS A 2 10.84 -7.23 -29.66
C LYS A 2 10.17 -6.06 -28.90
N ARG A 3 10.36 -4.81 -29.33
CA ARG A 3 9.84 -3.61 -28.63
C ARG A 3 8.96 -2.70 -29.50
N LEU A 4 8.48 -3.17 -30.65
CA LEU A 4 7.69 -2.34 -31.57
C LEU A 4 6.26 -2.84 -31.83
N PHE A 5 5.80 -3.88 -31.11
CA PHE A 5 4.50 -4.50 -31.37
C PHE A 5 3.37 -4.02 -30.46
N LEU A 6 3.67 -3.28 -29.37
CA LEU A 6 2.64 -2.85 -28.42
C LEU A 6 2.01 -1.48 -28.74
N CYS A 7 2.68 -0.61 -29.52
CA CYS A 7 2.10 0.67 -29.94
C CYS A 7 1.20 0.57 -31.18
N LEU A 8 1.31 -0.51 -31.96
CA LEU A 8 0.52 -0.64 -33.20
C LEU A 8 -0.92 -1.13 -32.96
N LEU A 9 -1.22 -1.74 -31.81
CA LEU A 9 -2.58 -2.20 -31.50
C LEU A 9 -3.52 -1.06 -31.07
N ALA A 10 -2.97 0.10 -30.69
CA ALA A 10 -3.74 1.29 -30.36
C ALA A 10 -4.22 2.09 -31.60
N LEU A 11 -3.72 1.76 -32.80
CA LEU A 11 -4.01 2.49 -34.04
C LEU A 11 -4.98 1.80 -35.00
N THR A 12 -5.40 0.57 -34.73
CA THR A 12 -6.27 -0.19 -35.66
C THR A 12 -7.76 -0.09 -35.37
N VAL A 13 -8.19 0.70 -34.38
CA VAL A 13 -9.61 1.02 -34.15
C VAL A 13 -9.91 2.44 -34.65
N VAL A 14 -9.63 2.68 -35.93
CA VAL A 14 -10.14 3.84 -36.67
C VAL A 14 -11.05 3.31 -37.77
N GLY A 15 -12.05 2.52 -37.35
CA GLY A 15 -13.25 2.31 -38.16
C GLY A 15 -14.15 3.52 -37.98
N SER A 16 -14.76 3.98 -39.07
CA SER A 16 -15.64 5.14 -39.12
C SER A 16 -16.76 5.09 -38.07
N LEU A 17 -16.48 5.60 -36.87
CA LEU A 17 -17.46 5.83 -35.82
C LEU A 17 -18.41 6.90 -36.33
N HIS A 18 -19.58 6.44 -36.79
CA HIS A 18 -20.76 7.26 -36.89
C HIS A 18 -20.99 7.95 -35.53
N ALA A 19 -21.66 9.09 -35.54
CA ALA A 19 -21.96 9.89 -34.35
C ALA A 19 -22.94 9.19 -33.36
N GLU A 20 -22.62 7.97 -32.95
CA GLU A 20 -23.20 7.29 -31.79
C GLU A 20 -22.63 7.93 -30.51
N ASP A 21 -23.49 8.02 -29.49
CA ASP A 21 -23.13 8.50 -28.16
C ASP A 21 -21.89 7.76 -27.65
N ARG A 22 -20.75 8.45 -27.58
CA ARG A 22 -19.49 7.89 -27.12
C ARG A 22 -19.53 7.70 -25.61
N ARG A 23 -20.13 6.59 -25.19
CA ARG A 23 -20.39 6.28 -23.78
C ARG A 23 -19.26 5.51 -23.15
N TRP A 24 -18.44 4.81 -23.93
CA TRP A 24 -17.34 4.04 -23.41
C TRP A 24 -16.07 4.88 -23.42
N SER A 25 -15.28 4.73 -22.37
CA SER A 25 -13.91 5.20 -22.38
C SER A 25 -12.98 4.15 -21.79
N PHE A 26 -11.75 4.18 -22.27
CA PHE A 26 -10.61 3.47 -21.71
C PHE A 26 -9.63 4.52 -21.20
N PHE A 27 -9.04 4.27 -20.05
CA PHE A 27 -8.08 5.17 -19.44
C PHE A 27 -6.91 4.43 -18.81
N MET A 28 -5.78 5.13 -18.75
CA MET A 28 -4.60 4.70 -18.02
C MET A 28 -4.03 5.87 -17.22
N SER A 29 -3.53 5.60 -16.02
CA SER A 29 -2.82 6.61 -15.20
C SER A 29 -1.63 6.04 -14.46
N GLY A 30 -0.71 6.95 -14.14
CA GLY A 30 0.28 6.78 -13.10
C GLY A 30 0.01 7.72 -11.93
N GLY A 31 0.53 7.41 -10.77
CA GLY A 31 0.38 8.26 -9.59
C GLY A 31 1.37 7.95 -8.49
N PHE A 32 1.29 8.74 -7.43
CA PHE A 32 2.11 8.57 -6.25
C PHE A 32 1.29 8.82 -4.99
N SER A 33 1.77 8.26 -3.89
CA SER A 33 1.29 8.51 -2.54
C SER A 33 2.45 8.58 -1.57
N GLN A 34 2.29 9.39 -0.52
CA GLN A 34 3.18 9.41 0.63
C GLN A 34 2.34 9.69 1.87
N TYR A 35 2.43 8.80 2.86
CA TYR A 35 1.68 8.91 4.10
C TYR A 35 2.45 8.32 5.28
N GLN A 36 1.95 8.58 6.48
CA GLN A 36 2.45 7.98 7.71
C GLN A 36 1.32 7.26 8.42
N TYR A 37 1.63 6.10 9.00
CA TYR A 37 0.70 5.34 9.82
C TYR A 37 1.40 4.78 11.05
N GLU A 38 0.60 4.45 12.07
CA GLU A 38 1.11 3.82 13.29
C GLU A 38 0.93 2.30 13.18
N ALA A 39 2.03 1.56 13.27
CA ALA A 39 1.99 0.11 13.40
C ALA A 39 1.98 -0.26 14.90
N PRO A 40 1.17 -1.26 15.30
CA PRO A 40 1.09 -1.68 16.70
C PRO A 40 2.46 -2.14 17.22
N GLY A 41 2.73 -1.88 18.50
CA GLY A 41 3.97 -2.31 19.15
C GLY A 41 4.14 -3.83 19.13
N ASP A 42 5.39 -4.30 18.94
CA ASP A 42 5.72 -5.72 18.87
C ASP A 42 5.93 -6.33 20.27
N LEU A 43 4.89 -6.99 20.77
CA LEU A 43 4.92 -7.70 22.05
C LEU A 43 5.78 -8.97 22.02
N GLY A 44 6.14 -9.50 20.84
CA GLY A 44 7.02 -10.67 20.71
C GLY A 44 8.39 -10.45 21.33
N ASN A 45 8.94 -9.24 21.16
CA ASN A 45 10.23 -8.84 21.75
C ASN A 45 10.20 -8.79 23.29
N VAL A 46 9.05 -8.45 23.88
CA VAL A 46 8.85 -8.39 25.34
C VAL A 46 9.01 -9.78 25.98
N PHE A 47 8.45 -10.81 25.36
CA PHE A 47 8.52 -12.18 25.89
C PHE A 47 9.90 -12.79 25.71
N ALA A 48 10.57 -12.54 24.59
CA ALA A 48 11.94 -12.99 24.37
C ALA A 48 12.89 -12.38 25.41
N PHE A 49 12.79 -11.07 25.67
CA PHE A 49 13.69 -10.38 26.59
C PHE A 49 13.45 -10.72 28.08
N SER A 50 12.18 -10.88 28.50
CA SER A 50 11.86 -11.25 29.89
C SER A 50 12.32 -12.66 30.27
N SER A 51 12.41 -13.58 29.30
CA SER A 51 12.93 -14.94 29.53
C SER A 51 14.44 -15.00 29.76
N ILE A 52 15.21 -14.06 29.21
CA ILE A 52 16.68 -14.05 29.22
C ILE A 52 17.25 -13.46 30.52
N ASN A 53 16.52 -12.54 31.16
CA ASN A 53 17.04 -11.72 32.26
C ASN A 53 16.55 -12.15 33.66
N SER A 54 16.14 -13.41 33.83
CA SER A 54 15.78 -13.99 35.13
C SER A 54 16.97 -14.21 36.08
N GLY A 55 18.17 -13.76 35.70
CA GLY A 55 19.40 -13.80 36.49
C GLY A 55 19.47 -12.68 37.55
N SER A 56 19.65 -13.08 38.79
CA SER A 56 19.34 -12.38 40.03
C SER A 56 20.37 -11.33 40.51
N SER A 57 20.68 -10.31 39.70
CA SER A 57 21.39 -9.11 40.18
C SER A 57 21.21 -7.91 39.24
N SER A 58 20.05 -7.25 39.29
CA SER A 58 19.80 -6.06 38.48
C SER A 58 20.16 -4.79 39.24
N THR A 59 21.25 -4.14 38.83
CA THR A 59 21.52 -2.77 39.28
C THR A 59 20.37 -1.85 38.85
N PRO A 60 20.13 -0.73 39.54
CA PRO A 60 19.06 0.22 39.20
C PRO A 60 19.08 0.67 37.72
N GLU A 61 20.28 0.81 37.15
CA GLU A 61 20.49 1.21 35.75
C GLU A 61 20.00 0.15 34.77
N LEU A 62 20.20 -1.13 35.07
CA LEU A 62 19.71 -2.23 34.24
C LEU A 62 18.18 -2.30 34.28
N GLN A 63 17.57 -2.06 35.44
CA GLN A 63 16.11 -2.02 35.56
C GLN A 63 15.48 -0.88 34.76
N GLN A 64 16.10 0.31 34.77
CA GLN A 64 15.64 1.45 33.97
C GLN A 64 15.74 1.16 32.47
N PHE A 65 16.84 0.54 32.02
CA PHE A 65 16.99 0.12 30.63
C PHE A 65 15.94 -0.92 30.23
N GLN A 66 15.67 -1.91 31.09
CA GLN A 66 14.62 -2.91 30.86
C GLN A 66 13.24 -2.27 30.72
N GLN A 67 12.90 -1.29 31.58
CA GLN A 67 11.64 -0.56 31.47
C GLN A 67 11.55 0.27 30.19
N ALA A 68 12.66 0.86 29.74
CA ALA A 68 12.70 1.62 28.49
C ALA A 68 12.50 0.71 27.26
N VAL A 69 13.10 -0.48 27.24
CA VAL A 69 12.89 -1.49 26.18
C VAL A 69 11.45 -1.97 26.15
N LEU A 70 10.86 -2.24 27.32
CA LEU A 70 9.44 -2.61 27.43
C LEU A 70 8.53 -1.50 26.92
N LEU A 71 8.83 -0.25 27.30
CA LEU A 71 8.07 0.92 26.85
C LEU A 71 8.16 1.08 25.34
N GLU A 72 9.34 0.93 24.75
CA GLU A 72 9.51 0.96 23.29
C GLU A 72 8.71 -0.15 22.60
N SER A 73 8.73 -1.37 23.14
CA SER A 73 8.03 -2.52 22.54
C SER A 73 6.50 -2.39 22.56
N ILE A 74 5.94 -1.67 23.53
CA ILE A 74 4.48 -1.41 23.60
C ILE A 74 4.07 -0.11 22.90
N THR A 75 5.01 0.78 22.63
CA THR A 75 4.74 2.06 21.98
C THR A 75 4.56 1.81 20.48
N PRO A 76 3.51 2.34 19.84
CA PRO A 76 3.35 2.24 18.41
C PRO A 76 4.57 2.81 17.66
N SER A 77 4.96 2.12 16.60
CA SER A 77 6.00 2.62 15.68
C SER A 77 5.36 3.48 14.61
N THR A 78 6.01 4.59 14.24
CA THR A 78 5.56 5.41 13.12
C THR A 78 6.24 4.92 11.86
N ILE A 79 5.46 4.55 10.86
CA ILE A 79 5.94 4.12 9.56
C ILE A 79 5.61 5.18 8.52
N GLU A 80 6.61 5.59 7.76
CA GLU A 80 6.46 6.39 6.54
C GLU A 80 6.39 5.46 5.33
N SER A 81 5.33 5.60 4.55
CA SER A 81 5.10 4.82 3.35
C SER A 81 5.16 5.71 2.11
N LYS A 82 5.80 5.20 1.06
CA LYS A 82 5.86 5.84 -0.27
C LYS A 82 5.42 4.85 -1.32
N GLU A 83 4.39 5.19 -2.08
CA GLU A 83 3.84 4.31 -3.10
C GLU A 83 3.88 4.94 -4.50
N THR A 84 4.09 4.09 -5.50
CA THR A 84 3.84 4.38 -6.91
C THR A 84 2.63 3.60 -7.38
N HIS A 85 1.73 4.24 -8.10
CA HIS A 85 0.49 3.64 -8.59
C HIS A 85 0.46 3.57 -10.12
N GLY A 86 -0.14 2.51 -10.63
CA GLY A 86 -0.53 2.36 -12.04
C GLY A 86 -1.98 1.89 -12.12
N ARG A 87 -2.74 2.42 -13.08
CA ARG A 87 -4.14 2.01 -13.31
C ARG A 87 -4.46 1.88 -14.78
N LEU A 88 -5.30 0.91 -15.06
CA LEU A 88 -5.96 0.69 -16.34
C LEU A 88 -7.43 0.49 -16.07
N GLY A 89 -8.31 1.12 -16.85
CA GLY A 89 -9.73 0.97 -16.61
C GLY A 89 -10.58 1.35 -17.80
N PHE A 90 -11.83 0.97 -17.69
CA PHE A 90 -12.92 1.34 -18.57
C PHE A 90 -13.95 2.10 -17.77
N GLU A 91 -14.63 3.03 -18.43
CA GLU A 91 -15.81 3.69 -17.88
C GLU A 91 -16.92 3.71 -18.91
N TYR A 92 -18.13 3.39 -18.45
CA TYR A 92 -19.36 3.53 -19.21
C TYR A 92 -20.20 4.68 -18.66
N LEU A 93 -20.42 5.71 -19.48
CA LEU A 93 -21.29 6.83 -19.17
C LEU A 93 -22.75 6.49 -19.47
N PHE A 94 -23.64 6.74 -18.53
CA PHE A 94 -25.07 6.46 -18.65
C PHE A 94 -25.95 7.65 -18.23
N GLY A 95 -27.22 7.58 -18.65
CA GLY A 95 -28.20 8.66 -18.55
C GLY A 95 -28.14 9.62 -19.74
N ASP A 96 -29.23 10.34 -19.99
CA ASP A 96 -29.42 11.19 -21.18
C ASP A 96 -28.41 12.36 -21.26
N GLY A 97 -27.83 12.74 -20.13
CA GLY A 97 -26.77 13.74 -20.04
C GLY A 97 -25.35 13.18 -19.87
N MET A 98 -25.20 11.85 -19.79
CA MET A 98 -23.90 11.18 -19.50
C MET A 98 -23.24 11.67 -18.20
N TYR A 99 -24.05 12.12 -17.23
CA TYR A 99 -23.57 12.66 -15.97
C TYR A 99 -23.09 11.58 -14.99
N PHE A 100 -23.35 10.29 -15.26
CA PHE A 100 -22.95 9.20 -14.40
C PHE A 100 -22.07 8.22 -15.17
N GLY A 101 -20.98 7.78 -14.55
CA GLY A 101 -20.04 6.80 -15.09
C GLY A 101 -19.95 5.58 -14.18
N LEU A 102 -20.04 4.39 -14.75
CA LEU A 102 -19.66 3.15 -14.08
C LEU A 102 -18.23 2.80 -14.51
N ASN A 103 -17.31 2.71 -13.57
CA ASN A 103 -15.92 2.38 -13.83
C ASN A 103 -15.60 0.94 -13.42
N PHE A 104 -14.71 0.31 -14.19
CA PHE A 104 -14.13 -1.00 -13.91
C PHE A 104 -12.67 -1.00 -14.33
N GLY A 105 -11.77 -1.52 -13.50
CA GLY A 105 -10.35 -1.49 -13.83
C GLY A 105 -9.46 -2.41 -13.02
N LEU A 106 -8.18 -2.32 -13.32
CA LEU A 106 -7.09 -2.94 -12.59
C LEU A 106 -6.22 -1.82 -12.03
N SER A 107 -5.94 -1.88 -10.72
CA SER A 107 -4.92 -1.03 -10.09
C SER A 107 -3.76 -1.85 -9.59
N TYR A 108 -2.58 -1.25 -9.70
CA TYR A 108 -1.32 -1.75 -9.17
C TYR A 108 -0.72 -0.66 -8.30
N ALA A 109 -0.21 -1.03 -7.12
CA ALA A 109 0.63 -0.16 -6.32
C ALA A 109 1.90 -0.90 -5.92
N SER A 110 3.02 -0.20 -5.86
CA SER A 110 4.24 -0.71 -5.23
C SER A 110 4.75 0.33 -4.26
N GLY A 111 5.05 -0.10 -3.05
CA GLY A 111 5.42 0.76 -1.96
C GLY A 111 6.69 0.31 -1.24
N GLU A 112 7.23 1.25 -0.49
CA GLU A 112 8.32 1.05 0.44
C GLU A 112 7.95 1.70 1.77
N ASP A 113 7.90 0.88 2.82
CA ASP A 113 7.68 1.29 4.19
C ASP A 113 9.01 1.48 4.89
N ARG A 114 9.17 2.63 5.55
CA ARG A 114 10.34 2.97 6.35
C ARG A 114 9.90 3.37 7.74
N CYS A 115 10.49 2.76 8.77
CA CYS A 115 10.27 3.22 10.12
C CYS A 115 10.86 4.62 10.35
N ALA A 116 10.02 5.52 10.85
CA ALA A 116 10.34 6.92 11.11
C ALA A 116 10.57 7.19 12.60
N SER A 117 9.88 6.47 13.50
CA SER A 117 10.07 6.60 14.95
C SER A 117 9.72 5.31 15.70
N ASN A 118 10.35 5.11 16.86
CA ASN A 118 10.22 3.93 17.73
C ASN A 118 10.50 2.60 16.98
N CYS A 119 11.68 2.53 16.35
CA CYS A 119 12.04 1.46 15.43
C CYS A 119 12.70 0.24 16.12
N GLY A 120 12.53 0.15 17.43
CA GLY A 120 13.10 -0.92 18.25
C GLY A 120 14.59 -0.73 18.55
N GLU A 121 15.10 0.50 18.53
CA GLU A 121 16.52 0.80 18.77
C GLU A 121 16.99 0.27 20.14
N LEU A 122 16.18 0.43 21.20
CA LEU A 122 16.50 -0.09 22.53
C LEU A 122 16.41 -1.62 22.58
N SER A 123 15.42 -2.21 21.91
CA SER A 123 15.24 -3.66 21.80
C SER A 123 16.45 -4.32 21.12
N GLN A 124 17.05 -3.66 20.14
CA GLN A 124 18.30 -4.12 19.52
C GLN A 124 19.51 -3.98 20.40
N LEU A 125 19.65 -2.83 21.08
CA LEU A 125 20.74 -2.65 22.06
C LEU A 125 20.65 -3.71 23.17
N ALA A 126 19.44 -4.06 23.58
CA ALA A 126 19.17 -5.11 24.54
C ALA A 126 19.60 -6.48 24.02
N LEU A 127 19.28 -6.80 22.77
CA LEU A 127 19.73 -8.03 22.11
C LEU A 127 21.25 -8.11 21.99
N LEU A 128 21.90 -7.02 21.58
CA LEU A 128 23.36 -6.95 21.44
C LEU A 128 24.06 -7.14 22.80
N ASN A 129 23.50 -6.59 23.87
CA ASN A 129 23.99 -6.80 25.23
C ASN A 129 23.91 -8.27 25.66
N VAL A 130 22.83 -8.97 25.32
CA VAL A 130 22.69 -10.41 25.62
C VAL A 130 23.73 -11.23 24.86
N VAL A 131 23.94 -10.94 23.57
CA VAL A 131 24.95 -11.63 22.75
C VAL A 131 26.36 -11.39 23.28
N ASN A 132 26.69 -10.15 23.64
CA ASN A 132 28.01 -9.80 24.19
C ASN A 132 28.24 -10.30 25.63
N ALA A 133 27.17 -10.48 26.42
CA ALA A 133 27.26 -11.04 27.78
C ALA A 133 27.39 -12.58 27.79
N GLY A 134 27.26 -13.25 26.64
CA GLY A 134 27.25 -14.71 26.53
C GLY A 134 28.63 -15.36 26.58
N GLY A 135 29.11 -15.67 27.78
CA GLY A 135 30.10 -16.72 27.99
C GLY A 135 29.52 -18.12 27.71
N SER A 136 30.17 -18.90 26.85
CA SER A 136 30.12 -20.37 26.65
C SER A 136 28.79 -21.17 26.59
N GLY A 137 27.61 -20.56 26.80
CA GLY A 137 26.30 -21.25 26.78
C GLY A 137 25.27 -20.70 25.78
N ALA A 138 25.67 -19.73 24.94
CA ALA A 138 24.76 -18.93 24.13
C ALA A 138 24.22 -19.61 22.84
N SER A 139 24.66 -20.82 22.49
CA SER A 139 24.50 -21.35 21.12
C SER A 139 23.08 -21.75 20.70
N LEU A 140 22.15 -21.96 21.63
CA LEU A 140 20.75 -22.31 21.33
C LEU A 140 19.85 -21.08 21.30
N LEU A 141 20.15 -20.08 22.13
CA LEU A 141 19.42 -18.82 22.22
C LEU A 141 19.80 -17.83 21.13
N THR A 142 21.07 -17.77 20.71
CA THR A 142 21.47 -16.97 19.53
C THR A 142 20.72 -17.43 18.29
N THR A 143 20.46 -18.72 18.15
CA THR A 143 19.77 -19.27 16.97
C THR A 143 18.28 -18.92 16.96
N GLN A 144 17.62 -18.87 18.13
CA GLN A 144 16.23 -18.37 18.21
C GLN A 144 16.17 -16.85 18.02
N LEU A 145 17.08 -16.10 18.64
CA LEU A 145 17.15 -14.63 18.52
C LEU A 145 17.53 -14.15 17.11
N LEU A 146 18.21 -14.96 16.31
CA LEU A 146 18.50 -14.68 14.89
C LEU A 146 17.32 -15.02 13.95
N LEU A 147 16.32 -15.77 14.41
CA LEU A 147 15.13 -16.18 13.64
C LEU A 147 13.90 -15.30 13.90
N PHE A 148 13.94 -14.44 14.94
CA PHE A 148 12.85 -13.51 15.26
C PHE A 148 12.83 -12.19 14.49
N PRO A 149 13.96 -11.60 14.02
CA PRO A 149 13.93 -10.35 13.26
C PRO A 149 13.29 -10.50 11.88
N SER A 150 13.07 -11.72 11.39
CA SER A 150 12.66 -11.98 10.00
C SER A 150 11.16 -11.80 9.73
N ILE A 151 10.32 -11.61 10.76
CA ILE A 151 8.88 -11.39 10.55
C ILE A 151 8.52 -9.89 10.61
N PHE A 152 9.22 -9.10 11.43
CA PHE A 152 9.03 -7.65 11.54
C PHE A 152 10.39 -6.94 11.66
N GLY A 153 11.08 -6.77 10.52
CA GLY A 153 12.45 -6.26 10.43
C GLY A 153 12.75 -5.08 11.34
N PHE A 154 13.53 -5.33 12.39
CA PHE A 154 14.00 -4.30 13.30
C PHE A 154 15.23 -3.61 12.67
N THR A 155 15.16 -2.26 12.67
CA THR A 155 16.05 -1.24 12.08
C THR A 155 16.27 -1.23 10.57
N ASP A 156 15.86 -0.12 9.98
CA ASP A 156 16.30 0.41 8.66
C ASP A 156 16.08 -0.53 7.46
N THR A 157 15.31 -1.59 7.63
CA THR A 157 14.85 -2.41 6.51
C THR A 157 13.62 -1.75 5.93
N SER A 158 13.84 -1.00 4.87
CA SER A 158 12.79 -0.63 3.92
C SER A 158 11.98 -1.89 3.54
N SER A 159 10.75 -1.99 3.99
CA SER A 159 9.88 -3.13 3.66
C SER A 159 9.17 -2.82 2.36
N LYS A 160 9.53 -3.54 1.30
CA LYS A 160 8.89 -3.38 -0.01
C LYS A 160 7.62 -4.21 -0.05
N TYR A 161 6.61 -3.69 -0.73
CA TYR A 161 5.41 -4.44 -1.02
C TYR A 161 4.82 -4.04 -2.36
N SER A 162 3.88 -4.85 -2.84
CA SER A 162 3.05 -4.49 -3.97
C SER A 162 1.64 -5.02 -3.83
N THR A 163 0.68 -4.32 -4.42
CA THR A 163 -0.72 -4.69 -4.44
C THR A 163 -1.23 -4.73 -5.88
N THR A 164 -2.12 -5.66 -6.17
CA THR A 164 -2.85 -5.72 -7.44
C THR A 164 -4.33 -5.94 -7.14
N MET A 165 -5.18 -5.01 -7.58
CA MET A 165 -6.61 -4.99 -7.26
C MET A 165 -7.47 -4.87 -8.52
N LEU A 166 -8.64 -5.49 -8.46
CA LEU A 166 -9.74 -5.20 -9.37
C LEU A 166 -10.62 -4.12 -8.74
N ASP A 167 -10.90 -3.08 -9.51
CA ASP A 167 -11.61 -1.90 -9.07
C ASP A 167 -12.96 -1.79 -9.78
N LEU A 168 -13.97 -1.37 -9.03
CA LEU A 168 -15.31 -1.04 -9.48
C LEU A 168 -15.74 0.27 -8.83
N GLY A 169 -16.42 1.13 -9.56
CA GLY A 169 -16.77 2.42 -8.98
C GLY A 169 -17.77 3.23 -9.77
N LEU A 170 -18.20 4.32 -9.16
CA LEU A 170 -19.21 5.23 -9.68
C LEU A 170 -18.67 6.65 -9.70
N ASN A 171 -18.87 7.32 -10.83
CA ASN A 171 -18.44 8.69 -11.06
C ASN A 171 -19.66 9.56 -11.39
N GLY A 172 -19.74 10.74 -10.79
CA GLY A 172 -20.63 11.83 -11.17
C GLY A 172 -19.84 12.91 -11.90
N HIS A 173 -20.14 13.11 -13.17
CA HIS A 173 -19.58 14.14 -14.04
C HIS A 173 -20.43 15.40 -13.96
N PHE A 174 -19.78 16.56 -13.85
CA PHE A 174 -20.49 17.85 -13.84
C PHE A 174 -20.65 18.42 -15.24
N ASN A 175 -19.74 18.11 -16.17
CA ASN A 175 -19.76 18.67 -17.52
C ASN A 175 -19.14 17.70 -18.56
N PRO A 176 -19.73 16.51 -18.77
CA PRO A 176 -19.10 15.41 -19.54
C PRO A 176 -18.82 15.72 -21.02
N ARG A 177 -19.50 16.73 -21.57
CA ARG A 177 -19.35 17.20 -22.97
C ARG A 177 -18.48 18.46 -23.09
N GLY A 178 -18.18 19.15 -21.99
CA GLY A 178 -17.37 20.37 -22.02
C GLY A 178 -15.88 20.08 -22.10
N THR A 179 -15.09 21.09 -22.45
CA THR A 179 -13.62 20.99 -22.45
C THR A 179 -13.06 20.68 -21.06
N PHE A 180 -13.71 21.20 -20.01
CA PHE A 180 -13.36 20.96 -18.63
C PHE A 180 -14.53 20.27 -17.91
N ASP A 181 -14.26 19.07 -17.41
CA ASP A 181 -15.24 18.19 -16.80
C ASP A 181 -14.77 17.76 -15.40
N PRO A 182 -15.12 18.53 -14.36
CA PRO A 182 -14.97 18.09 -12.99
C PRO A 182 -15.79 16.83 -12.73
N TYR A 183 -15.31 15.96 -11.85
CA TYR A 183 -16.08 14.81 -11.41
C TYR A 183 -15.74 14.42 -9.97
N ALA A 184 -16.69 13.74 -9.33
CA ALA A 184 -16.54 13.15 -8.01
C ALA A 184 -17.03 11.70 -8.05
N GLY A 185 -16.49 10.83 -7.21
CA GLY A 185 -16.89 9.43 -7.23
C GLY A 185 -16.40 8.64 -6.04
N VAL A 186 -16.65 7.33 -6.12
CA VAL A 186 -16.15 6.36 -5.16
C VAL A 186 -15.78 5.08 -5.91
N ASP A 187 -14.62 4.53 -5.57
CA ASP A 187 -14.18 3.22 -6.03
C ASP A 187 -14.14 2.25 -4.85
N ILE A 188 -14.51 1.01 -5.12
CA ILE A 188 -14.26 -0.14 -4.26
C ILE A 188 -13.37 -1.11 -5.00
N GLY A 189 -12.48 -1.79 -4.29
CA GLY A 189 -11.58 -2.75 -4.92
C GLY A 189 -11.21 -3.90 -4.01
N GLY A 190 -10.81 -4.99 -4.64
CA GLY A 190 -10.37 -6.21 -3.96
C GLY A 190 -9.24 -6.87 -4.73
N GLY A 191 -8.26 -7.42 -4.02
CA GLY A 191 -7.04 -7.90 -4.65
C GLY A 191 -6.12 -8.67 -3.73
N ILE A 192 -4.88 -8.80 -4.20
CA ILE A 192 -3.79 -9.49 -3.51
C ILE A 192 -2.64 -8.53 -3.24
N CYS A 193 -1.89 -8.82 -2.18
CA CYS A 193 -0.67 -8.13 -1.80
C CYS A 193 0.49 -9.11 -1.72
N GLN A 194 1.71 -8.60 -1.93
CA GLN A 194 2.94 -9.38 -1.93
C GLN A 194 4.04 -8.63 -1.18
N PHE A 195 4.73 -9.34 -0.30
CA PHE A 195 5.91 -8.88 0.43
C PHE A 195 7.11 -9.70 -0.03
N PRO A 196 8.08 -9.14 -0.77
CA PRO A 196 9.28 -9.86 -1.19
C PRO A 196 10.05 -10.40 0.02
N GLY A 197 10.40 -11.69 -0.01
CA GLY A 197 11.13 -12.36 1.08
C GLY A 197 10.25 -13.02 2.15
N ALA A 198 8.93 -12.84 2.10
CA ALA A 198 7.99 -13.48 3.01
C ALA A 198 7.34 -14.73 2.38
N GLU A 199 8.07 -15.85 2.38
CA GLU A 199 7.53 -17.13 1.91
C GLU A 199 6.48 -17.69 2.89
N GLY A 200 5.36 -18.20 2.36
CA GLY A 200 4.29 -18.80 3.17
C GLY A 200 3.27 -17.82 3.77
N ILE A 201 3.37 -16.53 3.44
CA ILE A 201 2.38 -15.51 3.82
C ILE A 201 1.38 -15.33 2.68
N THR A 202 0.09 -15.41 2.99
CA THR A 202 -1.00 -15.02 2.07
C THR A 202 -1.54 -13.67 2.49
N CYS A 203 -1.57 -12.73 1.55
CA CYS A 203 -2.05 -11.37 1.79
C CYS A 203 -3.14 -11.00 0.77
N THR A 204 -4.31 -10.60 1.28
CA THR A 204 -5.39 -10.01 0.49
C THR A 204 -5.61 -8.56 0.91
N VAL A 205 -6.13 -7.77 -0.02
CA VAL A 205 -6.37 -6.34 0.20
C VAL A 205 -7.72 -5.94 -0.36
N ALA A 206 -8.45 -5.15 0.41
CA ALA A 206 -9.68 -4.50 -0.02
C ALA A 206 -9.51 -2.98 0.11
N LYS A 207 -10.20 -2.21 -0.73
CA LYS A 207 -10.20 -0.75 -0.63
C LYS A 207 -11.57 -0.14 -0.83
N VAL A 208 -11.77 1.02 -0.21
CA VAL A 208 -12.82 2.00 -0.54
C VAL A 208 -12.16 3.35 -0.72
N ALA A 209 -12.43 4.04 -1.82
CA ALA A 209 -11.71 5.23 -2.23
C ALA A 209 -12.66 6.30 -2.77
N PRO A 210 -13.19 7.21 -1.93
CA PRO A 210 -13.73 8.47 -2.43
C PRO A 210 -12.68 9.21 -3.25
N LYS A 211 -13.13 9.83 -4.34
CA LYS A 211 -12.24 10.51 -5.29
C LYS A 211 -12.86 11.77 -5.85
N LEU A 212 -11.99 12.72 -6.17
CA LEU A 212 -12.30 13.97 -6.84
C LEU A 212 -11.31 14.14 -7.98
N GLY A 213 -11.79 14.57 -9.14
CA GLY A 213 -10.92 14.75 -10.28
C GLY A 213 -11.46 15.75 -11.28
N PHE A 214 -10.66 15.98 -12.30
CA PHE A 214 -11.05 16.76 -13.46
C PHE A 214 -10.54 16.10 -14.73
N ARG A 215 -11.32 16.20 -15.80
CA ARG A 215 -10.91 15.83 -17.15
C ARG A 215 -10.78 17.06 -18.02
N TYR A 216 -9.73 17.08 -18.81
CA TYR A 216 -9.51 18.03 -19.88
C TYR A 216 -9.72 17.31 -21.21
N ASN A 217 -10.87 17.55 -21.83
CA ASN A 217 -11.25 16.98 -23.12
C ASN A 217 -10.65 17.86 -24.24
N PHE A 218 -9.47 17.45 -24.75
CA PHE A 218 -8.81 18.17 -25.85
C PHE A 218 -9.36 17.78 -27.23
N SER A 219 -10.14 16.70 -27.30
CA SER A 219 -11.00 16.38 -28.45
C SER A 219 -12.23 15.62 -27.95
N GLU A 220 -13.16 15.32 -28.84
CA GLU A 220 -14.33 14.50 -28.52
C GLU A 220 -13.96 13.03 -28.15
N SER A 221 -12.78 12.56 -28.57
CA SER A 221 -12.32 11.17 -28.34
C SER A 221 -11.23 11.06 -27.30
N PHE A 222 -10.50 12.12 -26.98
CA PHE A 222 -9.32 12.02 -26.14
C PHE A 222 -9.37 13.04 -25.01
N PHE A 223 -8.98 12.59 -23.83
CA PHE A 223 -8.93 13.41 -22.63
C PHE A 223 -7.71 13.10 -21.79
N ALA A 224 -7.24 14.12 -21.08
CA ALA A 224 -6.31 13.97 -19.97
C ALA A 224 -7.10 14.13 -18.68
N TYR A 225 -6.66 13.51 -17.60
CA TYR A 225 -7.31 13.68 -16.30
C TYR A 225 -6.30 13.71 -15.16
N MET A 226 -6.72 14.34 -14.08
CA MET A 226 -6.04 14.32 -12.80
C MET A 226 -7.07 14.00 -11.72
N GLN A 227 -6.67 13.18 -10.75
CA GLN A 227 -7.56 12.64 -9.73
C GLN A 227 -6.83 12.57 -8.40
N GLY A 228 -7.46 13.09 -7.36
CA GLY A 228 -7.10 12.85 -5.98
C GLY A 228 -8.03 11.81 -5.37
N GLU A 229 -7.48 10.92 -4.56
CA GLU A 229 -8.24 9.90 -3.84
C GLU A 229 -7.83 9.85 -2.39
N TYR A 230 -8.78 9.47 -1.54
CA TYR A 230 -8.49 9.14 -0.16
C TYR A 230 -8.86 7.67 0.06
N GLN A 231 -7.88 6.78 -0.03
CA GLN A 231 -8.13 5.34 0.01
C GLN A 231 -8.12 4.83 1.44
N PHE A 232 -9.16 4.09 1.81
CA PHE A 232 -9.20 3.26 3.00
C PHE A 232 -8.89 1.84 2.57
N GLN A 233 -7.68 1.36 2.85
CA GLN A 233 -7.21 0.04 2.45
C GLN A 233 -7.16 -0.89 3.64
N THR A 234 -7.82 -2.03 3.57
CA THR A 234 -7.76 -3.09 4.59
C THR A 234 -6.95 -4.26 4.06
N TYR A 235 -5.87 -4.57 4.76
CA TYR A 235 -4.99 -5.69 4.49
C TYR A 235 -5.35 -6.84 5.42
N GLN A 236 -5.46 -8.05 4.87
CA GLN A 236 -5.58 -9.28 5.63
C GLN A 236 -4.37 -10.14 5.37
N ILE A 237 -3.53 -10.29 6.39
CA ILE A 237 -2.28 -11.03 6.32
C ILE A 237 -2.47 -12.32 7.11
N SER A 238 -2.18 -13.44 6.47
CA SER A 238 -2.29 -14.77 7.07
C SER A 238 -1.00 -15.56 6.86
N GLY A 239 -0.48 -16.13 7.94
CA GLY A 239 0.75 -16.92 7.94
C GLY A 239 0.74 -17.90 9.11
N GLY A 240 0.97 -19.18 8.84
CA GLY A 240 0.90 -20.22 9.87
C GLY A 240 -0.49 -20.29 10.54
N SER A 241 -0.52 -20.13 11.87
CA SER A 241 -1.75 -20.12 12.69
C SER A 241 -2.27 -18.72 13.03
N SER A 242 -1.64 -17.66 12.54
CA SER A 242 -1.99 -16.27 12.83
C SER A 242 -2.62 -15.57 11.62
N SER A 243 -3.63 -14.74 11.89
CA SER A 243 -4.23 -13.82 10.93
C SER A 243 -4.31 -12.44 11.57
N THR A 244 -3.84 -11.42 10.86
CA THR A 244 -3.96 -10.02 11.25
C THR A 244 -4.75 -9.25 10.19
N SER A 245 -5.48 -8.24 10.62
CA SER A 245 -6.23 -7.35 9.75
C SER A 245 -5.93 -5.92 10.15
N GLU A 246 -5.43 -5.13 9.20
CA GLU A 246 -5.02 -3.75 9.44
C GLU A 246 -5.62 -2.84 8.36
N THR A 247 -6.06 -1.65 8.76
CA THR A 247 -6.64 -0.66 7.85
C THR A 247 -5.82 0.61 7.87
N TYR A 248 -5.46 1.11 6.69
CA TYR A 248 -4.68 2.33 6.54
C TYR A 248 -5.40 3.35 5.65
N GLU A 249 -5.10 4.61 5.90
CA GLU A 249 -5.56 5.75 5.11
C GLU A 249 -4.44 6.20 4.18
N ASN A 250 -4.75 6.28 2.89
CA ASN A 250 -3.75 6.45 1.84
C ASN A 250 -4.22 7.51 0.82
N PRO A 251 -3.72 8.77 0.91
CA PRO A 251 -4.02 9.83 -0.04
C PRO A 251 -3.22 9.66 -1.34
N VAL A 252 -3.91 9.50 -2.46
CA VAL A 252 -3.28 9.21 -3.75
C VAL A 252 -3.54 10.31 -4.77
N ALA A 253 -2.50 10.73 -5.49
CA ALA A 253 -2.61 11.62 -6.63
C ALA A 253 -2.30 10.87 -7.94
N LEU A 254 -3.22 10.95 -8.91
CA LEU A 254 -3.14 10.26 -10.20
C LEU A 254 -3.21 11.28 -11.34
N VAL A 255 -2.45 11.02 -12.41
CA VAL A 255 -2.54 11.72 -13.69
C VAL A 255 -2.57 10.70 -14.81
N GLY A 256 -3.47 10.90 -15.77
CA GLY A 256 -3.67 9.93 -16.83
C GLY A 256 -4.22 10.48 -18.12
N LEU A 257 -4.37 9.56 -19.06
CA LEU A 257 -4.93 9.79 -20.39
C LEU A 257 -6.03 8.77 -20.65
N GLY A 258 -7.01 9.15 -21.45
CA GLY A 258 -8.05 8.25 -21.89
C GLY A 258 -8.55 8.54 -23.30
N VAL A 259 -9.21 7.52 -23.85
CA VAL A 259 -9.85 7.53 -25.16
C VAL A 259 -11.32 7.14 -25.00
N ARG A 260 -12.20 7.79 -25.75
CA ARG A 260 -13.66 7.65 -25.71
C ARG A 260 -14.19 7.27 -27.09
N TRP A 261 -15.09 6.29 -27.13
CA TRP A 261 -15.74 5.80 -28.34
C TRP A 261 -17.19 5.39 -28.07
#